data_AF-A0A537N4R9-F1
#
_entry.id   AF-A0A537N4R9-F1
#
_cell.length_a   1.000
_cell.length_b   1.000
_cell.length_c   1.000
_cell.angle_alpha   90.00
_cell.angle_beta   90.00
_cell.angle_gamma   90.00
#
_symmetry.space_group_name_H-M   'P 1'
#
loop_
_entity.id
_entity.type
_entity.pdbx_description
1 polymer ?
#
loop_
_entity_poly.entity_id
_entity_poly.type
_entity_poly.pdbx_seq_one_letter_code
_entity_poly.pdbx_strand_id
1 'polypeptide(L)'
;MKLGVAMFFTDYSMTPQELGVAAEERGCDSVWSPEHSHIPLSRESAFPSGGDLPKKYYDAMDPFVALMAAAAVVASIDQLSNGRFLFGVGNGWNKDEMRNHGTAFETRHKLARERVEAMKAIWSKSKPEYHGEMVNFDPMMTWPKPVQKPHPPILVGGAFPYGARRAIRYGDGWMPHRARPQYPNVRDLLPEFRKLAAAANREVPVTIWGAKDEDMLKQDRDAGVVRVIISLESAKSGDILPELDRWSKLAEKVA
;
A
#
# COMPACT_ATOMS: atom_id res chain seq x y z
N MET A 1 -10.16 -14.27 5.79
CA MET A 1 -8.98 -13.40 5.50
C MET A 1 -9.09 -12.95 4.06
N LYS A 2 -8.77 -11.69 3.74
CA LYS A 2 -8.91 -11.13 2.39
C LYS A 2 -7.69 -11.42 1.50
N LEU A 3 -7.90 -11.60 0.20
CA LEU A 3 -6.83 -11.74 -0.78
C LEU A 3 -6.72 -10.46 -1.62
N GLY A 4 -5.52 -9.92 -1.78
CA GLY A 4 -5.23 -8.86 -2.72
C GLY A 4 -4.13 -9.27 -3.68
N VAL A 5 -4.08 -8.60 -4.82
CA VAL A 5 -3.00 -8.75 -5.81
C VAL A 5 -2.38 -7.41 -6.12
N ALA A 6 -1.12 -7.43 -6.54
CA ALA A 6 -0.37 -6.23 -6.86
C ALA A 6 0.49 -6.44 -8.08
N MET A 7 0.56 -5.43 -8.95
CA MET A 7 1.38 -5.49 -10.16
C MET A 7 1.96 -4.10 -10.46
N PHE A 8 3.23 -4.05 -10.87
CA PHE A 8 3.76 -2.87 -11.54
C PHE A 8 3.21 -2.84 -12.96
N PHE A 9 2.41 -1.83 -13.28
CA PHE A 9 1.84 -1.69 -14.61
C PHE A 9 2.86 -1.07 -15.56
N THR A 10 3.11 -1.75 -16.67
CA THR A 10 4.08 -1.36 -17.71
C THR A 10 3.44 -1.55 -19.08
N ASP A 11 4.10 -1.10 -20.15
CA ASP A 11 3.67 -1.35 -21.53
C ASP A 11 3.64 -2.86 -21.88
N TYR A 12 4.46 -3.67 -21.19
CA TYR A 12 4.52 -5.12 -21.35
C TYR A 12 3.72 -5.93 -20.32
N SER A 13 2.98 -5.30 -19.40
CA SER A 13 2.06 -6.01 -18.48
C SER A 13 0.62 -6.05 -19.01
N MET A 14 -0.26 -6.77 -18.30
CA MET A 14 -1.71 -6.53 -18.38
C MET A 14 -2.02 -5.07 -18.05
N THR A 15 -3.09 -4.55 -18.62
CA THR A 15 -3.60 -3.24 -18.23
C THR A 15 -4.22 -3.29 -16.84
N PRO A 16 -4.27 -2.16 -16.11
CA PRO A 16 -4.94 -2.09 -14.82
C PRO A 16 -6.42 -2.50 -14.87
N GLN A 17 -7.13 -2.21 -15.97
CA GLN A 17 -8.52 -2.60 -16.19
C GLN A 17 -8.68 -4.12 -16.30
N GLU A 18 -7.89 -4.74 -17.16
CA GLU A 18 -7.94 -6.19 -17.37
C GLU A 18 -7.62 -6.94 -16.08
N LEU A 19 -6.61 -6.47 -15.33
CA LEU A 19 -6.27 -7.07 -14.04
C LEU A 19 -7.38 -6.86 -13.01
N GLY A 20 -7.98 -5.67 -12.96
CA GLY A 20 -9.09 -5.35 -12.07
C GLY A 20 -10.27 -6.31 -12.25
N VAL A 21 -10.74 -6.47 -13.49
CA VAL A 21 -11.84 -7.39 -13.84
C VAL A 21 -11.45 -8.83 -13.51
N ALA A 22 -10.28 -9.29 -13.99
CA ALA A 22 -9.86 -10.67 -13.81
C ALA A 22 -9.69 -11.05 -12.33
N ALA A 23 -9.20 -10.11 -11.50
CA ALA A 23 -9.05 -10.31 -10.06
C ALA A 23 -10.40 -10.37 -9.34
N GLU A 24 -11.35 -9.50 -9.69
CA GLU A 24 -12.70 -9.48 -9.11
C GLU A 24 -13.49 -10.75 -9.44
N GLU A 25 -13.44 -11.21 -10.70
CA GLU A 25 -14.05 -12.48 -11.15
C GLU A 25 -13.52 -13.71 -10.37
N ARG A 26 -12.33 -13.58 -9.79
CA ARG A 26 -11.62 -14.62 -9.01
C ARG A 26 -11.65 -14.36 -7.51
N GLY A 27 -12.55 -13.50 -7.05
CA GLY A 27 -12.77 -13.26 -5.63
C GLY A 27 -11.63 -12.53 -4.91
N CYS A 28 -10.72 -11.85 -5.64
CA CYS A 28 -9.74 -10.98 -5.00
C CYS A 28 -10.43 -9.72 -4.47
N ASP A 29 -10.18 -9.37 -3.21
CA ASP A 29 -10.75 -8.20 -2.53
C ASP A 29 -10.10 -6.86 -2.94
N SER A 30 -8.91 -6.88 -3.53
CA SER A 30 -8.17 -5.64 -3.83
C SER A 30 -7.09 -5.82 -4.90
N VAL A 31 -6.90 -4.77 -5.71
CA VAL A 31 -5.76 -4.61 -6.62
C VAL A 31 -4.91 -3.43 -6.15
N TRP A 32 -3.59 -3.61 -6.13
CA TRP A 32 -2.62 -2.63 -5.65
C TRP A 32 -1.66 -2.25 -6.77
N SER A 33 -1.54 -0.94 -7.04
CA SER A 33 -0.48 -0.39 -7.89
C SER A 33 0.66 0.10 -7.00
N PRO A 34 1.86 -0.48 -7.08
CA PRO A 34 3.06 0.15 -6.52
C PRO A 34 3.33 1.50 -7.18
N GLU A 35 4.10 2.36 -6.50
CA GLU A 35 4.42 3.70 -6.96
C GLU A 35 5.92 3.94 -7.00
N HIS A 36 6.37 4.52 -8.12
CA HIS A 36 7.62 5.22 -8.30
C HIS A 36 7.42 6.25 -9.41
N SER A 37 7.74 7.51 -9.18
CA SER A 37 7.52 8.55 -10.20
C SER A 37 8.60 8.53 -11.28
N HIS A 38 9.81 8.17 -10.87
CA HIS A 38 10.99 8.00 -11.73
C HIS A 38 12.08 7.29 -10.94
N ILE A 39 12.99 6.62 -11.65
CA ILE A 39 14.13 5.96 -11.04
C ILE A 39 15.42 6.67 -11.48
N PRO A 40 16.12 7.39 -10.57
CA PRO A 40 17.41 7.99 -10.87
C PRO A 40 18.46 6.93 -11.22
N LEU A 41 19.41 7.30 -12.09
CA LEU A 41 20.53 6.41 -12.44
C LEU A 41 21.55 6.25 -11.31
N SER A 42 21.67 7.25 -10.41
CA SER A 42 22.43 7.10 -9.17
C SER A 42 21.78 6.07 -8.24
N ARG A 43 22.62 5.39 -7.45
CA ARG A 43 22.21 4.33 -6.52
C ARG A 43 22.84 4.51 -5.15
N GLU A 44 22.63 5.67 -4.54
CA GLU A 44 23.14 5.92 -3.20
C GLU A 44 22.47 4.98 -2.18
N SER A 45 21.19 4.69 -2.38
CA SER A 45 20.44 3.70 -1.61
C SER A 45 20.27 2.39 -2.39
N ALA A 46 20.69 1.28 -1.78
CA ALA A 46 20.50 -0.06 -2.33
C ALA A 46 19.02 -0.47 -2.38
N PHE A 47 18.67 -1.33 -3.34
CA PHE A 47 17.34 -1.91 -3.43
C PHE A 47 17.03 -2.75 -2.17
N PRO A 48 15.86 -2.57 -1.50
CA PRO A 48 15.60 -3.25 -0.23
C PRO A 48 15.57 -4.78 -0.32
N SER A 49 15.34 -5.35 -1.51
CA SER A 49 15.38 -6.81 -1.71
C SER A 49 16.79 -7.36 -1.95
N GLY A 50 17.80 -6.50 -2.09
CA GLY A 50 19.13 -6.86 -2.55
C GLY A 50 19.21 -7.05 -4.07
N GLY A 51 20.43 -7.08 -4.60
CA GLY A 51 20.71 -7.21 -6.03
C GLY A 51 20.38 -5.96 -6.84
N ASP A 52 20.32 -6.13 -8.17
CA ASP A 52 19.98 -5.06 -9.11
C ASP A 52 18.49 -4.71 -9.07
N LEU A 53 18.19 -3.44 -9.35
CA LEU A 53 16.81 -3.00 -9.41
C LEU A 53 16.11 -3.61 -10.64
N PRO A 54 14.97 -4.30 -10.48
CA PRO A 54 14.28 -4.92 -11.60
C PRO A 54 13.78 -3.91 -12.64
N LYS A 55 13.77 -4.31 -13.93
CA LYS A 55 13.32 -3.49 -15.07
C LYS A 55 11.98 -2.78 -14.84
N LYS A 56 11.00 -3.47 -14.24
CA LYS A 56 9.66 -2.94 -13.97
C LYS A 56 9.61 -1.67 -13.12
N TYR A 57 10.67 -1.37 -12.36
CA TYR A 57 10.75 -0.10 -11.63
C TYR A 57 11.02 1.09 -12.56
N TYR A 58 11.76 0.91 -13.65
CA TYR A 58 12.07 1.96 -14.62
C TYR A 58 10.90 2.28 -15.54
N ASP A 59 10.10 1.26 -15.84
CA ASP A 59 9.03 1.34 -16.85
C ASP A 59 7.63 1.39 -16.21
N ALA A 60 7.56 1.58 -14.90
CA ALA A 60 6.30 1.68 -14.18
C ALA A 60 5.52 2.90 -14.71
N MET A 61 4.27 2.66 -15.10
CA MET A 61 3.32 3.72 -15.40
C MET A 61 3.06 4.55 -14.14
N ASP A 62 2.70 5.82 -14.35
CA ASP A 62 2.28 6.70 -13.26
C ASP A 62 1.16 6.02 -12.44
N PRO A 63 1.28 5.94 -11.11
CA PRO A 63 0.33 5.25 -10.24
C PRO A 63 -1.07 5.85 -10.32
N PHE A 64 -1.20 7.17 -10.52
CA PHE A 64 -2.50 7.82 -10.62
C PHE A 64 -3.10 7.52 -11.97
N VAL A 65 -2.34 7.52 -13.06
CA VAL A 65 -2.83 7.08 -14.37
C VAL A 65 -3.23 5.61 -14.33
N ALA A 66 -2.44 4.73 -13.71
CA ALA A 66 -2.73 3.30 -13.62
C ALA A 66 -3.94 3.01 -12.72
N LEU A 67 -4.01 3.63 -11.55
CA LEU A 67 -5.16 3.50 -10.64
C LEU A 67 -6.39 4.20 -11.20
N MET A 68 -6.24 5.37 -11.82
CA MET A 68 -7.33 6.01 -12.56
C MET A 68 -7.74 5.17 -13.73
N ALA A 69 -6.87 4.42 -14.41
CA ALA A 69 -7.21 3.53 -15.51
C ALA A 69 -7.99 2.30 -15.01
N ALA A 70 -7.49 1.63 -13.96
CA ALA A 70 -8.25 0.59 -13.25
C ALA A 70 -9.59 1.12 -12.75
N ALA A 71 -9.59 2.39 -12.34
CA ALA A 71 -10.79 3.10 -11.95
C ALA A 71 -11.53 3.78 -13.12
N ALA A 72 -11.02 3.85 -14.38
CA ALA A 72 -11.41 4.82 -15.44
C ALA A 72 -12.72 4.49 -16.12
N VAL A 73 -13.40 3.50 -15.57
CA VAL A 73 -14.77 3.67 -15.07
C VAL A 73 -14.90 4.83 -14.01
N VAL A 74 -14.27 6.00 -14.30
CA VAL A 74 -14.25 7.34 -13.64
C VAL A 74 -13.06 7.72 -12.66
N ALA A 75 -12.80 9.04 -12.47
CA ALA A 75 -11.66 9.68 -11.73
C ALA A 75 -11.81 10.08 -10.23
N SER A 76 -13.02 10.19 -9.69
CA SER A 76 -13.39 10.25 -8.27
C SER A 76 -13.11 8.92 -7.50
N ILE A 77 -11.90 8.35 -7.49
CA ILE A 77 -11.63 6.94 -7.08
C ILE A 77 -12.40 6.47 -5.83
N ASP A 78 -12.36 7.18 -4.70
CA ASP A 78 -13.19 6.81 -3.54
C ASP A 78 -14.70 6.98 -3.82
N GLN A 79 -15.09 8.14 -4.32
CA GLN A 79 -16.46 8.51 -4.70
C GLN A 79 -17.06 7.62 -5.82
N LEU A 80 -16.25 6.99 -6.67
CA LEU A 80 -16.67 6.21 -7.84
C LEU A 80 -16.53 4.74 -7.65
N SER A 81 -15.50 4.35 -6.91
CA SER A 81 -15.47 3.01 -6.40
C SER A 81 -16.55 2.83 -5.33
N ASN A 82 -17.27 3.89 -4.96
CA ASN A 82 -18.30 3.93 -3.93
C ASN A 82 -17.76 3.41 -2.59
N GLY A 83 -16.58 3.92 -2.21
CA GLY A 83 -15.94 3.63 -0.95
C GLY A 83 -15.03 2.40 -0.92
N ARG A 84 -14.55 1.91 -2.07
CA ARG A 84 -13.64 0.75 -2.12
C ARG A 84 -12.16 1.14 -2.11
N PHE A 85 -11.84 2.43 -2.05
CA PHE A 85 -10.46 2.89 -2.07
C PHE A 85 -9.72 2.62 -0.75
N LEU A 86 -8.50 2.09 -0.84
CA LEU A 86 -7.58 1.91 0.27
C LEU A 86 -6.30 2.69 0.00
N PHE A 87 -5.88 3.52 0.95
CA PHE A 87 -4.73 4.39 0.76
C PHE A 87 -3.48 3.81 1.44
N GLY A 88 -2.65 3.10 0.67
CA GLY A 88 -1.36 2.59 1.13
C GLY A 88 -0.30 3.69 1.19
N VAL A 89 0.35 3.87 2.34
CA VAL A 89 1.40 4.89 2.52
C VAL A 89 2.73 4.24 2.89
N GLY A 90 3.72 4.37 2.00
CA GLY A 90 5.13 4.09 2.27
C GLY A 90 5.92 5.38 2.41
N ASN A 91 6.96 5.37 3.25
CA ASN A 91 7.77 6.59 3.49
C ASN A 91 9.02 6.70 2.60
N GLY A 92 9.10 5.90 1.53
CA GLY A 92 10.23 5.89 0.60
C GLY A 92 11.51 5.27 1.16
N TRP A 93 12.24 4.61 0.26
CA TRP A 93 13.57 4.05 0.51
C TRP A 93 14.64 4.63 -0.43
N ASN A 94 14.23 5.12 -1.60
CA ASN A 94 15.11 5.64 -2.64
C ASN A 94 15.49 7.09 -2.36
N LYS A 95 16.70 7.31 -1.83
CA LYS A 95 17.18 8.65 -1.46
C LYS A 95 17.26 9.59 -2.66
N ASP A 96 17.75 9.07 -3.78
CA ASP A 96 17.96 9.84 -5.00
C ASP A 96 16.63 10.35 -5.56
N GLU A 97 15.60 9.50 -5.58
CA GLU A 97 14.25 9.85 -6.05
C GLU A 97 13.62 10.92 -5.15
N MET A 98 13.78 10.80 -3.83
CA MET A 98 13.26 11.77 -2.87
C MET A 98 13.93 13.14 -3.02
N ARG A 99 15.24 13.17 -3.26
CA ARG A 99 15.99 14.41 -3.48
C ARG A 99 15.48 15.16 -4.73
N ASN A 100 15.15 14.43 -5.80
CA ASN A 100 14.60 15.04 -7.01
C ASN A 100 13.23 15.70 -6.78
N HIS A 101 12.48 15.23 -5.78
CA HIS A 101 11.22 15.84 -5.29
C HIS A 101 11.43 16.90 -4.20
N GLY A 102 12.67 17.32 -3.95
CA GLY A 102 13.00 18.30 -2.91
C GLY A 102 12.75 17.80 -1.47
N THR A 103 12.65 16.49 -1.26
CA THR A 103 12.39 15.89 0.06
C THR A 103 13.69 15.37 0.67
N ALA A 104 14.08 15.92 1.82
CA ALA A 104 15.21 15.40 2.60
C ALA A 104 14.89 14.02 3.18
N PHE A 105 15.80 13.07 3.04
CA PHE A 105 15.59 11.69 3.45
C PHE A 105 15.46 11.57 4.98
N GLU A 106 16.22 12.35 5.72
CA GLU A 106 16.32 12.34 7.18
C GLU A 106 14.99 12.73 7.83
N THR A 107 14.28 13.67 7.22
CA THR A 107 13.02 14.21 7.75
C THR A 107 11.78 13.52 7.18
N ARG A 108 11.94 12.62 6.20
CA ARG A 108 10.83 12.01 5.45
C ARG A 108 9.74 11.39 6.31
N HIS A 109 10.10 10.78 7.44
CA HIS A 109 9.14 10.15 8.34
C HIS A 109 8.27 11.17 9.09
N LYS A 110 8.85 12.32 9.45
CA LYS A 110 8.13 13.44 10.06
C LYS A 110 7.22 14.09 9.02
N LEU A 111 7.77 14.38 7.84
CA LEU A 111 7.01 14.94 6.73
C LEU A 111 5.82 14.06 6.33
N ALA A 112 6.02 12.74 6.22
CA ALA A 112 4.94 11.80 5.90
C ALA A 112 3.84 11.80 6.97
N ARG A 113 4.20 11.84 8.26
CA ARG A 113 3.22 11.97 9.35
C ARG A 113 2.39 13.25 9.17
N GLU A 114 3.04 14.40 9.03
CA GLU A 114 2.33 15.68 8.95
C GLU A 114 1.46 15.78 7.70
N ARG A 115 1.91 15.24 6.57
CA ARG A 115 1.09 15.12 5.36
C ARG A 115 -0.13 14.23 5.57
N VAL A 116 0.00 13.09 6.26
CA VAL A 116 -1.14 12.22 6.58
C VAL A 116 -2.13 12.92 7.50
N GLU A 117 -1.66 13.58 8.55
CA GLU A 117 -2.53 14.33 9.47
C GLU A 117 -3.26 15.48 8.74
N ALA A 118 -2.53 16.22 7.89
CA ALA A 118 -3.10 17.25 7.03
C ALA A 118 -4.15 16.70 6.06
N MET A 119 -3.88 15.58 5.39
CA MET A 119 -4.86 14.91 4.50
C MET A 119 -6.12 14.49 5.26
N LYS A 120 -5.98 13.92 6.46
CA LYS A 120 -7.13 13.57 7.32
C LYS A 120 -7.96 14.80 7.66
N ALA A 121 -7.34 15.93 8.00
CA ALA A 121 -8.04 17.19 8.23
C ALA A 121 -8.77 17.66 6.96
N ILE A 122 -8.08 17.65 5.82
CA ILE A 122 -8.62 18.05 4.52
C ILE A 122 -9.84 17.22 4.12
N TRP A 123 -9.80 15.91 4.33
CA TRP A 123 -10.88 15.00 3.95
C TRP A 123 -12.09 15.04 4.89
N SER A 124 -11.87 15.32 6.18
CA SER A 124 -12.93 15.25 7.21
C SER A 124 -13.61 16.58 7.51
N LYS A 125 -12.96 17.72 7.23
CA LYS A 125 -13.47 19.07 7.57
C LYS A 125 -13.91 19.85 6.35
N SER A 126 -14.91 20.72 6.49
CA SER A 126 -15.35 21.65 5.44
C SER A 126 -14.33 22.78 5.22
N LYS A 127 -13.81 23.33 6.31
CA LYS A 127 -12.75 24.36 6.37
C LYS A 127 -11.52 23.83 7.14
N PRO A 128 -10.76 22.88 6.57
CA PRO A 128 -9.53 22.39 7.18
C PRO A 128 -8.47 23.48 7.32
N GLU A 129 -7.67 23.34 8.37
CA GLU A 129 -6.39 24.04 8.60
C GLU A 129 -5.43 23.02 9.22
N TYR A 130 -4.12 23.24 9.08
CA TYR A 130 -3.09 22.42 9.72
C TYR A 130 -1.83 23.25 9.93
N HIS A 131 -1.29 23.24 11.14
CA HIS A 131 -0.11 24.02 11.53
C HIS A 131 0.93 23.11 12.19
N GLY A 132 1.64 22.35 11.37
CA GLY A 132 2.81 21.55 11.75
C GLY A 132 4.12 22.28 11.48
N GLU A 133 5.23 21.62 11.75
CA GLU A 133 6.56 22.19 11.53
C GLU A 133 6.99 22.16 10.06
N MET A 134 6.49 21.18 9.30
CA MET A 134 6.84 20.96 7.88
C MET A 134 5.65 21.17 6.95
N VAL A 135 4.42 20.97 7.44
CA VAL A 135 3.19 21.27 6.69
C VAL A 135 2.44 22.37 7.45
N ASN A 136 2.15 23.47 6.77
CA ASN A 136 1.44 24.60 7.36
C ASN A 136 0.54 25.25 6.32
N PHE A 137 -0.77 25.32 6.57
CA PHE A 137 -1.71 26.08 5.76
C PHE A 137 -2.86 26.63 6.60
N ASP A 138 -3.24 27.87 6.28
CA ASP A 138 -4.41 28.56 6.82
C ASP A 138 -5.72 27.93 6.32
N PRO A 139 -6.88 28.23 6.96
CA PRO A 139 -8.17 27.70 6.56
C PRO A 139 -8.41 27.75 5.05
N MET A 140 -8.63 26.57 4.45
CA MET A 140 -8.94 26.43 3.03
C MET A 140 -10.22 25.62 2.80
N MET A 141 -10.75 25.63 1.58
CA MET A 141 -11.86 24.77 1.17
C MET A 141 -11.47 23.96 -0.07
N THR A 142 -11.77 22.67 -0.06
CA THR A 142 -11.46 21.76 -1.17
C THR A 142 -12.50 20.65 -1.25
N TRP A 143 -12.94 20.33 -2.46
CA TRP A 143 -14.02 19.40 -2.79
C TRP A 143 -13.70 18.64 -4.09
N PRO A 144 -14.26 17.44 -4.31
CA PRO A 144 -15.20 16.71 -3.43
C PRO A 144 -14.52 16.12 -2.19
N LYS A 145 -15.29 15.89 -1.12
CA LYS A 145 -14.82 15.08 0.02
C LYS A 145 -14.96 13.58 -0.30
N PRO A 146 -14.16 12.71 0.34
CA PRO A 146 -14.36 11.26 0.24
C PRO A 146 -15.77 10.83 0.67
N VAL A 147 -16.28 9.77 0.05
CA VAL A 147 -17.54 9.14 0.44
C VAL A 147 -17.36 8.35 1.73
N GLN A 148 -16.21 7.66 1.88
CA GLN A 148 -15.86 6.98 3.13
C GLN A 148 -15.70 7.98 4.27
N LYS A 149 -16.26 7.64 5.44
CA LYS A 149 -16.17 8.43 6.67
C LYS A 149 -15.33 7.69 7.72
N PRO A 150 -14.46 8.40 8.47
CA PRO A 150 -14.16 9.82 8.34
C PRO A 150 -13.33 10.18 7.09
N HIS A 151 -12.64 9.20 6.50
CA HIS A 151 -11.86 9.28 5.28
C HIS A 151 -11.58 7.84 4.78
N PRO A 152 -11.00 7.64 3.58
CA PRO A 152 -10.56 6.32 3.15
C PRO A 152 -9.55 5.72 4.15
N PRO A 153 -9.56 4.39 4.39
CA PRO A 153 -8.60 3.74 5.28
C PRO A 153 -7.16 3.94 4.82
N ILE A 154 -6.30 4.37 5.73
CA ILE A 154 -4.86 4.59 5.49
C ILE A 154 -4.05 3.42 6.04
N LEU A 155 -3.46 2.62 5.14
CA LEU A 155 -2.61 1.49 5.52
C LEU A 155 -1.14 1.90 5.49
N VAL A 156 -0.50 1.95 6.66
CA VAL A 156 0.87 2.45 6.79
C VAL A 156 1.87 1.31 6.63
N GLY A 157 2.77 1.47 5.68
CA GLY A 157 3.84 0.51 5.39
C GLY A 157 5.10 0.70 6.24
N GLY A 158 5.97 -0.31 6.15
CA GLY A 158 7.31 -0.30 6.71
C GLY A 158 7.52 -1.35 7.81
N ALA A 159 8.79 -1.67 8.01
CA ALA A 159 9.23 -2.73 8.91
C ALA A 159 8.94 -2.43 10.38
N PHE A 160 8.77 -3.49 11.17
CA PHE A 160 8.78 -3.40 12.62
C PHE A 160 10.17 -2.96 13.13
N PRO A 161 10.27 -2.21 14.24
CA PRO A 161 9.17 -1.65 15.03
C PRO A 161 8.66 -0.30 14.52
N TYR A 162 9.43 0.40 13.68
CA TYR A 162 9.16 1.79 13.36
C TYR A 162 7.92 1.98 12.47
N GLY A 163 7.71 1.13 11.47
CA GLY A 163 6.50 1.12 10.64
C GLY A 163 5.25 0.80 11.45
N ALA A 164 5.34 -0.21 12.32
CA ALA A 164 4.28 -0.56 13.27
C ALA A 164 3.91 0.61 14.20
N ARG A 165 4.90 1.29 14.79
CA ARG A 165 4.68 2.48 15.62
C ARG A 165 3.99 3.62 14.86
N ARG A 166 4.34 3.82 13.59
CA ARG A 166 3.67 4.82 12.73
C ARG A 166 2.21 4.43 12.42
N ALA A 167 1.97 3.16 12.11
CA ALA A 167 0.62 2.65 11.89
C ALA A 167 -0.27 2.84 13.12
N ILE A 168 0.23 2.54 14.32
CA ILE A 168 -0.48 2.78 15.59
C ILE A 168 -0.74 4.28 15.81
N ARG A 169 0.24 5.14 15.50
CA ARG A 169 0.15 6.58 15.73
C ARG A 169 -0.89 7.27 14.84
N TYR A 170 -0.91 6.98 13.54
CA TYR A 170 -1.72 7.76 12.59
C TYR A 170 -2.37 6.95 11.47
N GLY A 171 -2.12 5.64 11.37
CA GLY A 171 -2.73 4.78 10.37
C GLY A 171 -4.07 4.19 10.82
N ASP A 172 -4.75 3.52 9.90
CA ASP A 172 -5.93 2.69 10.12
C ASP A 172 -5.63 1.20 9.88
N GLY A 173 -4.39 0.87 9.49
CA GLY A 173 -3.85 -0.47 9.44
C GLY A 173 -2.33 -0.46 9.23
N TRP A 174 -1.68 -1.59 9.51
CA TRP A 174 -0.25 -1.80 9.28
C TRP A 174 -0.04 -2.73 8.08
N MET A 175 0.83 -2.32 7.16
CA MET A 175 1.05 -3.01 5.88
C MET A 175 2.53 -3.32 5.59
N PRO A 176 3.17 -4.26 6.32
CA PRO A 176 4.56 -4.62 6.09
C PRO A 176 4.73 -5.67 4.98
N HIS A 177 5.96 -5.83 4.48
CA HIS A 177 6.32 -7.07 3.79
C HIS A 177 6.49 -8.20 4.80
N ARG A 178 6.11 -9.42 4.41
CA ARG A 178 6.21 -10.60 5.26
C ARG A 178 7.59 -10.75 5.88
N ALA A 179 8.63 -10.68 5.06
CA ALA A 179 10.02 -10.81 5.47
C ALA A 179 10.91 -10.10 4.45
N ARG A 180 12.07 -9.64 4.90
CA ARG A 180 13.15 -9.11 4.06
C ARG A 180 14.48 -9.55 4.65
N PRO A 181 15.61 -9.47 3.92
CA PRO A 181 16.92 -9.78 4.50
C PRO A 181 17.23 -8.99 5.78
N GLN A 182 16.65 -7.79 5.93
CA GLN A 182 16.93 -6.89 7.05
C GLN A 182 16.03 -7.13 8.29
N TYR A 183 14.99 -7.96 8.22
CA TYR A 183 14.10 -8.21 9.35
C TYR A 183 13.37 -9.56 9.27
N PRO A 184 13.06 -10.20 10.42
CA PRO A 184 12.45 -11.53 10.45
C PRO A 184 11.02 -11.52 9.91
N ASN A 185 10.40 -12.70 9.87
CA ASN A 185 9.01 -12.81 9.47
C ASN A 185 8.12 -11.99 10.41
N VAL A 186 7.30 -11.12 9.83
CA VAL A 186 6.36 -10.25 10.55
C VAL A 186 5.44 -11.05 11.46
N ARG A 187 5.10 -12.30 11.10
CA ARG A 187 4.23 -13.15 11.91
C ARG A 187 4.79 -13.35 13.32
N ASP A 188 6.09 -13.51 13.45
CA ASP A 188 6.79 -13.70 14.72
C ASP A 188 6.76 -12.42 15.59
N LEU A 189 6.49 -11.27 14.97
CA LEU A 189 6.44 -9.95 15.59
C LEU A 189 5.01 -9.52 15.95
N LEU A 190 3.98 -10.25 15.51
CA LEU A 190 2.57 -9.91 15.76
C LEU A 190 2.20 -9.85 17.25
N PRO A 191 2.70 -10.74 18.14
CA PRO A 191 2.42 -10.63 19.57
C PRO A 191 2.93 -9.31 20.17
N GLU A 192 4.16 -8.90 19.82
CA GLU A 192 4.78 -7.65 20.26
C GLU A 192 4.03 -6.44 19.69
N PHE A 193 3.68 -6.49 18.40
CA PHE A 193 2.87 -5.46 17.75
C PHE A 193 1.52 -5.25 18.44
N ARG A 194 0.83 -6.34 18.78
CA ARG A 194 -0.46 -6.28 19.49
C ARG A 194 -0.32 -5.67 20.88
N LYS A 195 0.74 -5.97 21.62
CA LYS A 195 1.04 -5.31 22.90
C LYS A 195 1.22 -3.80 22.72
N LEU A 196 1.97 -3.37 21.69
CA LEU A 196 2.16 -1.95 21.39
C LEU A 196 0.84 -1.26 21.01
N ALA A 197 0.00 -1.92 20.21
CA ALA A 197 -1.30 -1.38 19.79
C ALA A 197 -2.28 -1.28 20.98
N ALA A 198 -2.34 -2.32 21.82
CA ALA A 198 -3.15 -2.34 23.03
C ALA A 198 -2.72 -1.27 24.04
N ALA A 199 -1.41 -1.08 24.25
CA ALA A 199 -0.88 -0.01 25.10
C ALA A 199 -1.25 1.40 24.60
N ALA A 200 -1.53 1.54 23.30
CA ALA A 200 -2.02 2.78 22.69
C ALA A 200 -3.55 2.86 22.60
N ASN A 201 -4.29 1.89 23.18
CA ASN A 201 -5.75 1.75 23.05
C ASN A 201 -6.23 1.75 21.60
N ARG A 202 -5.48 1.08 20.72
CA ARG A 202 -5.75 1.00 19.29
C ARG A 202 -5.87 -0.45 18.85
N GLU A 203 -6.92 -0.75 18.10
CA GLU A 203 -6.96 -1.92 17.23
C GLU A 203 -6.46 -1.50 15.84
N VAL A 204 -5.45 -2.21 15.34
CA VAL A 204 -4.81 -1.89 14.06
C VAL A 204 -4.73 -3.17 13.22
N PRO A 205 -5.61 -3.32 12.21
CA PRO A 205 -5.60 -4.44 11.29
C PRO A 205 -4.25 -4.59 10.57
N VAL A 206 -3.84 -5.85 10.31
CA VAL A 206 -2.58 -6.16 9.63
C VAL A 206 -2.84 -6.69 8.23
N THR A 207 -2.22 -6.06 7.23
CA THR A 207 -2.19 -6.51 5.83
C THR A 207 -0.75 -6.91 5.47
N ILE A 208 -0.48 -8.14 5.06
CA ILE A 208 0.89 -8.59 4.77
C ILE A 208 1.13 -8.70 3.27
N TRP A 209 2.27 -8.20 2.79
CA TRP A 209 2.74 -8.48 1.43
C TRP A 209 3.52 -9.79 1.35
N GLY A 210 3.08 -10.66 0.45
CA GLY A 210 3.71 -11.92 0.04
C GLY A 210 3.07 -13.14 0.68
N ALA A 211 2.95 -14.22 -0.07
CA ALA A 211 2.72 -15.60 0.39
C ALA A 211 3.28 -16.55 -0.69
N LYS A 212 3.43 -17.84 -0.38
CA LYS A 212 3.96 -18.83 -1.34
C LYS A 212 3.00 -19.99 -1.60
N ASP A 213 2.22 -20.36 -0.60
CA ASP A 213 1.42 -21.58 -0.58
C ASP A 213 0.22 -21.44 0.37
N GLU A 214 -0.60 -22.50 0.39
CA GLU A 214 -1.80 -22.63 1.22
C GLU A 214 -1.49 -22.55 2.71
N ASP A 215 -0.40 -23.19 3.16
CA ASP A 215 -0.04 -23.27 4.57
C ASP A 215 0.31 -21.90 5.13
N MET A 216 1.05 -21.08 4.36
CA MET A 216 1.32 -19.70 4.74
C MET A 216 0.04 -18.87 4.88
N LEU A 217 -0.94 -19.06 3.99
CA LEU A 217 -2.21 -18.37 4.07
C LEU A 217 -3.02 -18.80 5.31
N LYS A 218 -3.07 -20.11 5.63
CA LYS A 218 -3.71 -20.61 6.86
C LYS A 218 -3.06 -20.02 8.11
N GLN A 219 -1.73 -20.06 8.17
CA GLN A 219 -0.98 -19.52 9.31
C GLN A 219 -1.19 -18.01 9.48
N ASP A 220 -1.32 -17.24 8.40
CA ASP A 220 -1.63 -15.82 8.48
C ASP A 220 -3.05 -15.54 8.96
N ARG A 221 -4.03 -16.28 8.45
CA ARG A 221 -5.42 -16.23 8.91
C ARG A 221 -5.50 -16.52 10.41
N ASP A 222 -4.87 -17.61 10.84
CA ASP A 222 -4.87 -18.06 12.24
C ASP A 222 -4.10 -17.08 13.13
N ALA A 223 -3.09 -16.40 12.57
CA ALA A 223 -2.40 -15.30 13.22
C ALA A 223 -3.18 -13.98 13.16
N GLY A 224 -4.42 -13.93 12.67
CA GLY A 224 -5.29 -12.75 12.66
C GLY A 224 -4.91 -11.67 11.64
N VAL A 225 -4.19 -12.03 10.58
CA VAL A 225 -3.93 -11.14 9.44
C VAL A 225 -5.24 -10.94 8.67
N VAL A 226 -5.61 -9.70 8.40
CA VAL A 226 -6.90 -9.39 7.75
C VAL A 226 -6.83 -9.47 6.23
N ARG A 227 -5.65 -9.23 5.64
CA ARG A 227 -5.42 -9.28 4.19
C ARG A 227 -4.00 -9.75 3.87
N VAL A 228 -3.86 -10.58 2.85
CA VAL A 228 -2.58 -10.91 2.22
C VAL A 228 -2.56 -10.34 0.80
N ILE A 229 -1.47 -9.68 0.41
CA ILE A 229 -1.27 -9.13 -0.94
C ILE A 229 -0.20 -9.93 -1.67
N ILE A 230 -0.55 -10.50 -2.81
CA ILE A 230 0.38 -11.23 -3.68
C ILE A 230 0.96 -10.28 -4.73
N SER A 231 2.29 -10.26 -4.85
CA SER A 231 2.96 -9.54 -5.93
C SER A 231 3.02 -10.43 -7.16
N LEU A 232 2.35 -9.99 -8.22
CA LEU A 232 2.40 -10.58 -9.55
C LEU A 232 3.57 -9.99 -10.32
N GLU A 233 4.08 -10.74 -11.29
CA GLU A 233 5.04 -10.20 -12.25
C GLU A 233 4.38 -9.21 -13.21
N SER A 234 5.18 -8.31 -13.77
CA SER A 234 4.72 -7.41 -14.84
C SER A 234 4.70 -8.19 -16.14
N ALA A 235 3.60 -8.89 -16.41
CA ALA A 235 3.46 -9.78 -17.57
C ALA A 235 2.05 -9.69 -18.18
N LYS A 236 1.89 -10.23 -19.39
CA LYS A 236 0.62 -10.25 -20.14
C LYS A 236 -0.34 -11.31 -19.58
N SER A 237 -1.59 -11.26 -20.00
CA SER A 237 -2.69 -12.10 -19.50
C SER A 237 -2.40 -13.60 -19.56
N GLY A 238 -1.66 -14.08 -20.57
CA GLY A 238 -1.26 -15.48 -20.69
C GLY A 238 -0.49 -16.02 -19.48
N ASP A 239 0.32 -15.18 -18.83
CA ASP A 239 1.11 -15.56 -17.65
C ASP A 239 0.36 -15.28 -16.34
N ILE A 240 -0.43 -14.19 -16.32
CA ILE A 240 -1.07 -13.70 -15.09
C ILE A 240 -2.37 -14.43 -14.77
N LEU A 241 -3.21 -14.74 -15.76
CA LEU A 241 -4.50 -15.40 -15.50
C LEU A 241 -4.32 -16.78 -14.83
N PRO A 242 -3.38 -17.65 -15.25
CA PRO A 242 -3.11 -18.90 -14.53
C PRO A 242 -2.64 -18.68 -13.09
N GLU A 243 -1.87 -17.61 -12.84
CA GLU A 243 -1.43 -17.26 -11.49
C GLU A 243 -2.62 -16.82 -10.61
N LEU A 244 -3.51 -15.98 -11.15
CA LEU A 244 -4.75 -15.60 -10.46
C LEU A 244 -5.66 -16.81 -10.18
N ASP A 245 -5.83 -17.71 -11.15
CA ASP A 245 -6.61 -18.95 -10.97
C ASP A 245 -6.03 -19.81 -9.84
N ARG A 246 -4.70 -19.91 -9.77
CA ARG A 246 -4.00 -20.60 -8.68
C ARG A 246 -4.29 -19.94 -7.33
N TRP A 247 -4.14 -18.63 -7.22
CA TRP A 247 -4.36 -17.91 -5.96
C TRP A 247 -5.82 -17.92 -5.51
N SER A 248 -6.77 -17.84 -6.45
CA SER A 248 -8.21 -18.01 -6.18
C SER A 248 -8.48 -19.35 -5.52
N LYS A 249 -8.01 -20.45 -6.12
CA LYS A 249 -8.17 -21.81 -5.57
C LYS A 249 -7.52 -21.98 -4.20
N LEU A 250 -6.37 -21.34 -3.97
CA LEU A 250 -5.73 -21.37 -2.65
C LEU A 250 -6.52 -20.57 -1.61
N ALA A 251 -7.07 -19.41 -1.98
CA ALA A 251 -7.87 -18.59 -1.07
C ALA A 251 -9.18 -19.28 -0.68
N GLU A 252 -9.87 -19.95 -1.62
CA GLU A 252 -11.08 -20.73 -1.36
C GLU A 252 -10.88 -21.83 -0.31
N LYS A 253 -9.70 -22.46 -0.27
CA LYS A 253 -9.37 -23.49 0.73
C LYS A 253 -9.05 -22.93 2.11
N VAL A 254 -8.81 -21.63 2.21
CA VAL A 254 -8.39 -20.94 3.44
C VAL A 254 -9.54 -20.10 4.03
N ALA A 255 -10.53 -19.75 3.21
CA ALA A 255 -11.77 -19.08 3.62
C ALA A 255 -12.47 -19.83 4.75
#